data_AF-A0A7J6NKN6-F1
#
_entry.id   AF-A0A7J6NKN6-F1
#
_cell.length_a   1.000
_cell.length_b   1.000
_cell.length_c   1.000
_cell.angle_alpha   90.00
_cell.angle_beta   90.00
_cell.angle_gamma   90.00
#
_symmetry.space_group_name_H-M   'P 1'
#
loop_
_entity.id
_entity.type
_entity.pdbx_description
1 polymer ?
#
loop_
_entity_poly.entity_id
_entity_poly.type
_entity_poly.pdbx_seq_one_letter_code
_entity_poly.pdbx_strand_id
1 'polypeptide(L)'
;DILPGTRIHFKLGGIQRVDPTGGDPSGHIRLSGVNAPLFEGSQGAWDNGNQLLTVVVESVTILSGRQTSFFIEQDQGFILPYAMYQTDPSLYMYIPEAGIPSAGTQTFNFTSRVNRAAKTFVLSQLEYGDGDAVPYPSTISTILITLRPNVMLPQGSVIRLHLPGFQCRSARPLLSPPTTNVLDPGYKRFMTTDGIAYYGTWDAASETLDLEVSPG
;
A
#
# COMPACT_ATOMS: atom_id res chain seq x y z
N ASP A 1 5.91 -14.79 -25.20
CA ASP A 1 6.53 -13.57 -25.73
C ASP A 1 5.72 -12.35 -25.30
N ILE A 2 6.36 -11.20 -25.15
CA ILE A 2 5.69 -9.92 -24.87
C ILE A 2 5.79 -9.06 -26.14
N LEU A 3 4.64 -8.71 -26.72
CA LEU A 3 4.55 -8.03 -28.01
C LEU A 3 4.78 -6.51 -27.89
N PRO A 4 5.18 -5.82 -28.96
CA PRO A 4 5.18 -4.36 -29.01
C PRO A 4 3.81 -3.77 -28.63
N GLY A 5 3.81 -2.61 -27.98
CA GLY A 5 2.63 -1.94 -27.43
C GLY A 5 2.11 -2.53 -26.11
N THR A 6 2.66 -3.66 -25.63
CA THR A 6 2.23 -4.27 -24.37
C THR A 6 2.66 -3.42 -23.18
N ARG A 7 1.74 -3.23 -22.22
CA ARG A 7 2.02 -2.56 -20.95
C ARG A 7 2.45 -3.57 -19.90
N ILE A 8 3.59 -3.30 -19.27
CA ILE A 8 4.07 -4.07 -18.13
C ILE A 8 3.92 -3.20 -16.91
N HIS A 9 3.25 -3.73 -15.89
CA HIS A 9 3.01 -3.03 -14.65
C HIS A 9 3.81 -3.66 -13.52
N PHE A 10 4.52 -2.83 -12.76
CA PHE A 10 5.27 -3.20 -11.57
C PHE A 10 4.67 -2.46 -10.37
N LYS A 11 4.00 -3.20 -9.48
CA LYS A 11 3.60 -2.66 -8.17
C LYS A 11 4.80 -2.74 -7.25
N LEU A 12 5.24 -1.57 -6.77
CA LEU A 12 6.44 -1.40 -5.96
C LEU A 12 6.08 -0.91 -4.56
N GLY A 13 5.29 -1.73 -3.85
CA GLY A 13 4.79 -1.43 -2.51
C GLY A 13 5.84 -0.91 -1.52
N GLY A 14 5.57 0.24 -0.92
CA GLY A 14 6.43 0.93 0.04
C GLY A 14 7.51 1.83 -0.58
N ILE A 15 7.79 1.70 -1.87
CA ILE A 15 8.75 2.57 -2.57
C ILE A 15 8.03 3.88 -2.93
N GLN A 16 8.68 5.01 -2.65
CA GLN A 16 8.18 6.34 -3.00
C GLN A 16 9.18 7.08 -3.86
N ARG A 17 8.69 8.00 -4.67
CA ARG A 17 9.50 9.03 -5.30
C ARG A 17 9.30 10.34 -4.55
N VAL A 18 10.37 11.10 -4.40
CA VAL A 18 10.31 12.46 -3.84
C VAL A 18 10.68 13.45 -4.93
N ASP A 19 9.82 14.45 -5.11
CA ASP A 19 10.15 15.63 -5.90
C ASP A 19 10.94 16.61 -4.99
N PRO A 20 12.21 16.92 -5.31
CA PRO A 20 13.01 17.85 -4.52
C PRO A 20 12.42 19.27 -4.47
N THR A 21 11.50 19.61 -5.38
CA THR A 21 10.80 20.90 -5.41
C THR A 21 9.46 20.90 -4.67
N GLY A 22 9.03 19.74 -4.16
CA GLY A 22 7.75 19.57 -3.45
C GLY A 22 6.52 19.47 -4.35
N GLY A 23 6.69 19.28 -5.66
CA GLY A 23 5.61 19.00 -6.61
C GLY A 23 5.06 17.58 -6.50
N ASP A 24 4.17 17.22 -7.44
CA ASP A 24 3.67 15.83 -7.58
C ASP A 24 4.84 14.93 -8.00
N PRO A 25 5.26 13.96 -7.16
CA PRO A 25 6.35 13.06 -7.49
C PRO A 25 6.00 12.03 -8.58
N SER A 26 4.73 11.96 -9.02
CA SER A 26 4.28 11.13 -10.14
C SER A 26 4.77 11.68 -11.48
N GLY A 27 4.72 10.85 -12.53
CA GLY A 27 5.06 11.24 -13.89
C GLY A 27 6.13 10.36 -14.53
N HIS A 28 6.73 10.86 -15.61
CA HIS A 28 7.73 10.10 -16.36
C HIS A 28 9.04 9.96 -15.58
N ILE A 29 9.60 8.75 -15.63
CA ILE A 29 10.92 8.42 -15.11
C ILE A 29 11.79 7.87 -16.22
N ARG A 30 13.10 8.09 -16.12
CA ARG A 30 14.06 7.52 -17.06
C ARG A 30 14.45 6.10 -16.66
N LEU A 31 14.50 5.22 -17.64
CA LEU A 31 15.06 3.87 -17.52
C LEU A 31 16.49 3.88 -18.06
N SER A 32 17.38 3.21 -17.34
CA SER A 32 18.79 3.02 -17.68
C SER A 32 19.11 1.55 -17.89
N GLY A 33 20.25 1.28 -18.53
CA GLY A 33 20.75 -0.07 -18.79
C GLY A 33 20.50 -0.57 -20.21
N VAL A 34 21.10 -1.72 -20.53
CA VAL A 34 21.20 -2.25 -21.91
C VAL A 34 19.85 -2.53 -22.57
N ASN A 35 18.82 -2.86 -21.78
CA ASN A 35 17.48 -3.13 -22.30
C ASN A 35 16.49 -1.97 -22.11
N ALA A 36 16.93 -0.81 -21.59
CA ALA A 36 16.05 0.36 -21.50
C ALA A 36 15.45 0.77 -22.86
N PRO A 37 16.18 0.69 -24.00
CA PRO A 37 15.62 0.99 -25.32
C PRO A 37 14.55 -0.01 -25.83
N LEU A 38 14.27 -1.10 -25.11
CA LEU A 38 13.12 -1.95 -25.44
C LEU A 38 11.79 -1.30 -25.06
N PHE A 39 11.82 -0.31 -24.17
CA PHE A 39 10.65 0.40 -23.68
C PHE A 39 10.56 1.77 -24.33
N GLU A 40 9.33 2.23 -24.56
CA GLU A 40 9.01 3.46 -25.27
C GLU A 40 9.83 4.63 -24.73
N GLY A 41 10.73 5.18 -25.55
CA GLY A 41 11.57 6.33 -25.20
C GLY A 41 12.55 6.08 -24.05
N SER A 42 12.83 4.81 -23.69
CA SER A 42 13.59 4.44 -22.49
C SER A 42 13.03 5.08 -21.21
N GLN A 43 11.71 5.15 -21.10
CA GLN A 43 11.00 5.77 -19.98
C GLN A 43 9.89 4.85 -19.44
N GLY A 44 9.46 5.16 -18.21
CA GLY A 44 8.27 4.59 -17.59
C GLY A 44 7.39 5.69 -17.01
N ALA A 45 6.13 5.37 -16.76
CA ALA A 45 5.20 6.23 -16.03
C ALA A 45 5.11 5.76 -14.57
N TRP A 46 5.51 6.61 -13.64
CA TRP A 46 5.40 6.38 -12.20
C TRP A 46 4.13 7.05 -11.65
N ASP A 47 3.34 6.29 -10.91
CA ASP A 47 2.26 6.79 -10.08
C ASP A 47 2.67 6.64 -8.62
N ASN A 48 2.88 7.76 -7.93
CA ASN A 48 3.39 7.74 -6.56
C ASN A 48 2.31 7.34 -5.54
N GLY A 49 1.05 7.68 -5.78
CA GLY A 49 -0.07 7.32 -4.90
C GLY A 49 -0.32 5.82 -4.93
N ASN A 50 -0.28 5.24 -6.13
CA ASN A 50 -0.46 3.81 -6.33
C ASN A 50 0.85 3.01 -6.26
N GLN A 51 2.01 3.66 -6.17
CA GLN A 51 3.33 3.00 -6.18
C GLN A 51 3.47 2.04 -7.37
N LEU A 52 3.07 2.52 -8.54
CA LEU A 52 2.93 1.73 -9.76
C LEU A 52 3.85 2.30 -10.82
N LEU A 53 4.76 1.47 -11.31
CA LEU A 53 5.54 1.75 -12.50
C LEU A 53 4.90 1.03 -13.70
N THR A 54 4.58 1.79 -14.74
CA THR A 54 4.12 1.26 -16.02
C THR A 54 5.15 1.53 -17.10
N VAL A 55 5.53 0.50 -17.85
CA VAL A 55 6.40 0.63 -19.03
C VAL A 55 5.69 0.04 -20.24
N VAL A 56 5.97 0.58 -21.42
CA VAL A 56 5.38 0.13 -22.70
C VAL A 56 6.49 -0.44 -23.55
N VAL A 57 6.32 -1.65 -24.07
CA VAL A 57 7.29 -2.26 -25.01
C VAL A 57 7.20 -1.52 -26.35
N GLU A 58 8.28 -0.94 -26.84
CA GLU A 58 8.24 -0.01 -27.98
C GLU A 58 8.12 -0.74 -29.33
N SER A 59 9.17 -1.46 -29.73
CA SER A 59 9.34 -1.85 -31.13
C SER A 59 9.71 -3.31 -31.34
N VAL A 60 10.27 -3.97 -30.32
CA VAL A 60 10.76 -5.36 -30.44
C VAL A 60 10.07 -6.27 -29.45
N THR A 61 9.61 -7.42 -29.92
CA THR A 61 9.07 -8.49 -29.08
C THR A 61 10.12 -8.96 -28.08
N ILE A 62 9.76 -8.98 -26.79
CA ILE A 62 10.57 -9.62 -25.76
C ILE A 62 10.29 -11.12 -25.83
N LEU A 63 11.27 -11.88 -26.33
CA LEU A 63 11.17 -13.33 -26.50
C LEU A 63 11.13 -14.06 -25.14
N SER A 64 10.35 -15.14 -25.08
CA SER A 64 10.28 -16.01 -23.92
C SER A 64 11.68 -16.56 -23.55
N GLY A 65 11.96 -16.64 -22.25
CA GLY A 65 13.24 -17.13 -21.70
C GLY A 65 14.40 -16.14 -21.80
N ARG A 66 14.23 -14.98 -22.46
CA ARG A 66 15.26 -13.95 -22.51
C ARG A 66 15.27 -13.15 -21.21
N GLN A 67 16.44 -13.05 -20.58
CA GLN A 67 16.64 -12.15 -19.46
C GLN A 67 16.64 -10.70 -19.96
N THR A 68 15.73 -9.90 -19.41
CA THR A 68 15.60 -8.47 -19.68
C THR A 68 15.84 -7.71 -18.38
N SER A 69 16.74 -6.73 -18.42
CA SER A 69 17.11 -5.91 -17.26
C SER A 69 17.26 -4.44 -17.64
N PHE A 70 16.69 -3.59 -16.80
CA PHE A 70 16.87 -2.15 -16.77
C PHE A 70 16.94 -1.71 -15.30
N PHE A 71 17.32 -0.47 -15.05
CA PHE A 71 17.35 0.10 -13.71
C PHE A 71 16.89 1.55 -13.73
N ILE A 72 16.51 2.04 -12.56
CA ILE A 72 16.15 3.44 -12.33
C ILE A 72 17.31 4.06 -11.56
N GLU A 73 17.80 5.21 -12.04
CA GLU A 73 18.93 5.91 -11.44
C GLU A 73 18.56 6.54 -10.10
N GLN A 74 19.55 6.68 -9.22
CA GLN A 74 19.35 7.27 -7.89
C GLN A 74 18.86 8.74 -7.95
N ASP A 75 19.26 9.48 -8.99
CA ASP A 75 18.88 10.88 -9.20
C ASP A 75 17.39 11.06 -9.52
N GLN A 76 16.66 9.97 -9.82
CA GLN A 76 15.22 9.98 -10.03
C GLN A 76 14.42 10.11 -8.71
N GLY A 77 15.10 10.09 -7.55
CA GLY A 77 14.52 10.43 -6.25
C GLY A 77 13.71 9.31 -5.59
N PHE A 78 13.96 8.05 -5.94
CA PHE A 78 13.29 6.91 -5.33
C PHE A 78 13.87 6.59 -3.94
N ILE A 79 12.98 6.47 -2.95
CA ILE A 79 13.29 6.19 -1.56
C ILE A 79 12.72 4.82 -1.20
N LEU A 80 13.57 4.02 -0.56
CA LEU A 80 13.21 2.71 -0.05
C LEU A 80 12.38 2.86 1.25
N PRO A 81 11.39 1.98 1.50
CA PRO A 81 10.65 2.01 2.75
C PRO A 81 11.55 1.59 3.93
N TYR A 82 11.08 1.88 5.14
CA TYR A 82 11.79 1.48 6.37
C TYR A 82 12.09 -0.02 6.42
N ALA A 83 11.19 -0.89 5.96
CA ALA A 83 11.42 -2.34 5.94
C ALA A 83 10.83 -2.99 4.68
N MET A 84 11.58 -3.90 4.05
CA MET A 84 11.10 -4.85 3.04
C MET A 84 11.67 -6.23 3.30
N TYR A 85 10.87 -7.24 2.99
CA TYR A 85 11.25 -8.65 3.08
C TYR A 85 11.93 -9.14 1.82
N GLN A 86 12.56 -10.30 1.92
CA GLN A 86 12.83 -11.13 0.75
C GLN A 86 11.49 -11.72 0.27
N THR A 87 11.24 -11.71 -1.04
CA THR A 87 9.94 -12.09 -1.65
C THR A 87 8.75 -11.30 -1.07
N ASP A 88 8.90 -9.98 -0.91
CA ASP A 88 7.87 -9.14 -0.29
C ASP A 88 6.56 -9.16 -1.11
N PRO A 89 5.41 -9.55 -0.53
CA PRO A 89 4.16 -9.66 -1.27
C PRO A 89 3.61 -8.31 -1.76
N SER A 90 4.10 -7.19 -1.22
CA SER A 90 3.76 -5.87 -1.73
C SER A 90 4.45 -5.53 -3.07
N LEU A 91 5.35 -6.40 -3.54
CA LEU A 91 6.08 -6.27 -4.79
C LEU A 91 5.60 -7.35 -5.77
N TYR A 92 4.94 -6.94 -6.85
CA TYR A 92 4.47 -7.86 -7.88
C TYR A 92 4.45 -7.20 -9.25
N MET A 93 4.43 -8.02 -10.29
CA MET A 93 4.33 -7.58 -11.69
C MET A 93 3.14 -8.24 -12.37
N TYR A 94 2.55 -7.55 -13.33
CA TYR A 94 1.45 -8.09 -14.12
C TYR A 94 1.42 -7.51 -15.53
N ILE A 95 0.86 -8.30 -16.46
CA ILE A 95 0.75 -7.97 -17.89
C ILE A 95 -0.62 -8.48 -18.36
N PRO A 96 -1.69 -7.69 -18.18
CA PRO A 96 -3.05 -8.12 -18.50
C PRO A 96 -3.18 -8.61 -19.95
N GLU A 97 -2.54 -7.91 -20.89
CA GLU A 97 -2.58 -8.21 -22.33
C GLU A 97 -1.88 -9.53 -22.68
N ALA A 98 -0.96 -10.01 -21.84
CA ALA A 98 -0.28 -11.30 -22.01
C ALA A 98 -0.91 -12.42 -21.17
N GLY A 99 -2.08 -12.19 -20.55
CA GLY A 99 -2.74 -13.16 -19.69
C GLY A 99 -2.03 -13.39 -18.36
N ILE A 100 -1.12 -12.48 -17.96
CA ILE A 100 -0.51 -12.47 -16.64
C ILE A 100 -1.41 -11.61 -15.72
N PRO A 101 -2.19 -12.23 -14.83
CA PRO A 101 -3.27 -11.56 -14.12
C PRO A 101 -2.77 -10.44 -13.21
N SER A 102 -3.61 -9.42 -13.02
CA SER A 102 -3.36 -8.34 -12.08
C SER A 102 -3.47 -8.80 -10.62
N ALA A 103 -2.83 -8.04 -9.73
CA ALA A 103 -2.92 -8.09 -8.27
C ALA A 103 -2.45 -9.39 -7.57
N GLY A 104 -1.27 -9.35 -6.94
CA GLY A 104 -0.83 -10.30 -5.90
C GLY A 104 -0.51 -11.73 -6.36
N THR A 105 -0.77 -12.08 -7.62
CA THR A 105 -0.63 -13.44 -8.17
C THR A 105 0.80 -13.78 -8.60
N GLN A 106 1.55 -12.79 -9.10
CA GLN A 106 2.96 -12.96 -9.48
C GLN A 106 3.86 -11.98 -8.73
N THR A 107 4.21 -12.34 -7.50
CA THR A 107 5.23 -11.64 -6.72
C THR A 107 6.62 -11.86 -7.32
N PHE A 108 7.56 -10.99 -6.98
CA PHE A 108 8.95 -11.23 -7.34
C PHE A 108 9.50 -12.45 -6.58
N ASN A 109 10.02 -13.43 -7.32
CA ASN A 109 10.69 -14.61 -6.76
C ASN A 109 11.90 -14.25 -5.88
N PHE A 110 12.49 -13.08 -6.09
CA PHE A 110 13.61 -12.57 -5.31
C PHE A 110 13.48 -11.07 -5.13
N THR A 111 13.60 -10.60 -3.89
CA THR A 111 13.70 -9.18 -3.55
C THR A 111 14.81 -8.99 -2.53
N SER A 112 15.53 -7.88 -2.63
CA SER A 112 16.53 -7.51 -1.63
C SER A 112 15.87 -7.04 -0.34
N ARG A 113 16.47 -7.38 0.79
CA ARG A 113 16.09 -6.86 2.09
C ARG A 113 16.63 -5.44 2.29
N VAL A 114 15.80 -4.50 2.74
CA VAL A 114 16.25 -3.10 3.01
C VAL A 114 17.02 -3.00 4.33
N ASN A 115 16.50 -3.60 5.41
CA ASN A 115 17.16 -3.60 6.71
C ASN A 115 16.76 -4.83 7.54
N ARG A 116 17.29 -4.94 8.76
CA ARG A 116 16.97 -6.06 9.67
C ARG A 116 15.63 -5.93 10.40
N ALA A 117 14.92 -4.81 10.27
CA ALA A 117 13.65 -4.61 10.95
C ALA A 117 12.51 -5.35 10.24
N ALA A 118 11.51 -5.77 11.01
CA ALA A 118 10.25 -6.29 10.48
C ALA A 118 9.25 -5.14 10.29
N LYS A 119 8.31 -5.29 9.35
CA LYS A 119 7.12 -4.42 9.28
C LYS A 119 6.26 -4.72 10.51
N THR A 120 6.02 -3.72 11.35
CA THR A 120 5.27 -3.88 12.61
C THR A 120 4.55 -2.58 12.96
N PHE A 121 3.59 -2.69 13.87
CA PHE A 121 3.07 -1.54 14.61
C PHE A 121 4.00 -1.27 15.79
N VAL A 122 4.70 -0.13 15.77
CA VAL A 122 5.54 0.34 16.91
C VAL A 122 4.69 0.88 18.06
N LEU A 123 3.39 1.12 17.82
CA LEU A 123 2.36 1.35 18.82
C LEU A 123 1.11 0.61 18.35
N SER A 124 0.53 -0.22 19.22
CA SER A 124 -0.72 -0.92 18.99
C SER A 124 -1.44 -1.07 20.33
N GLN A 125 -2.35 -0.15 20.62
CA GLN A 125 -3.04 -0.04 21.89
C GLN A 125 -4.54 -0.05 21.68
N LEU A 126 -5.25 -0.78 22.53
CA LEU A 126 -6.69 -0.90 22.56
C LEU A 126 -7.16 -0.55 23.97
N GLU A 127 -8.03 0.44 24.07
CA GLU A 127 -8.71 0.82 25.31
C GLU A 127 -10.21 0.74 25.08
N TYR A 128 -10.97 0.41 26.11
CA TYR A 128 -12.42 0.32 26.03
C TYR A 128 -13.06 0.76 27.35
N GLY A 129 -14.22 1.41 27.24
CA GLY A 129 -14.87 2.10 28.36
C GLY A 129 -14.63 3.60 28.32
N ASP A 130 -15.08 4.30 29.38
CA ASP A 130 -14.92 5.75 29.53
C ASP A 130 -13.80 6.04 30.54
N GLY A 131 -12.56 6.12 30.05
CA GLY A 131 -11.39 6.50 30.86
C GLY A 131 -11.16 5.57 32.05
N ASP A 132 -11.27 6.10 33.26
CA ASP A 132 -10.99 5.38 34.52
C ASP A 132 -12.14 4.46 34.97
N ALA A 133 -13.28 4.45 34.28
CA ALA A 133 -14.41 3.60 34.64
C ALA A 133 -14.16 2.13 34.27
N VAL A 134 -14.43 1.21 35.21
CA VAL A 134 -14.33 -0.24 34.95
C VAL A 134 -15.40 -0.63 33.93
N PRO A 135 -15.02 -1.16 32.74
CA PRO A 135 -15.99 -1.63 31.76
C PRO A 135 -16.67 -2.91 32.25
N TYR A 136 -17.99 -2.98 32.09
CA TYR A 136 -18.77 -4.17 32.45
C TYR A 136 -19.07 -5.03 31.22
N PRO A 137 -19.16 -6.36 31.35
CA PRO A 137 -19.57 -7.23 30.25
C PRO A 137 -20.93 -6.82 29.65
N SER A 138 -21.07 -7.00 28.35
CA SER A 138 -22.33 -6.75 27.61
C SER A 138 -22.84 -5.30 27.65
N THR A 139 -22.02 -4.33 28.06
CA THR A 139 -22.33 -2.91 27.94
C THR A 139 -21.83 -2.31 26.62
N ILE A 140 -22.58 -1.38 26.06
CA ILE A 140 -22.10 -0.57 24.93
C ILE A 140 -21.00 0.35 25.47
N SER A 141 -19.84 0.34 24.84
CA SER A 141 -18.68 1.11 25.28
C SER A 141 -17.93 1.68 24.08
N THR A 142 -17.29 2.83 24.31
CA THR A 142 -16.31 3.39 23.38
C THR A 142 -15.10 2.48 23.31
N ILE A 143 -14.54 2.32 22.12
CA ILE A 143 -13.28 1.62 21.89
C ILE A 143 -12.31 2.63 21.28
N LEU A 144 -11.17 2.82 21.92
CA LEU A 144 -10.08 3.64 21.41
C LEU A 144 -8.97 2.74 20.91
N ILE A 145 -8.66 2.88 19.62
CA ILE A 145 -7.59 2.14 18.95
C ILE A 145 -6.49 3.14 18.58
N THR A 146 -5.27 2.90 19.08
CA THR A 146 -4.10 3.71 18.75
C THR A 146 -3.07 2.85 18.04
N LEU A 147 -2.77 3.19 16.78
CA LEU A 147 -1.84 2.44 15.92
C LEU A 147 -0.76 3.37 15.37
N ARG A 148 0.47 2.85 15.26
CA ARG A 148 1.57 3.50 14.54
C ARG A 148 2.38 2.45 13.80
N PRO A 149 2.16 2.24 12.48
CA PRO A 149 3.02 1.36 11.70
C PRO A 149 4.42 1.98 11.54
N ASN A 150 5.46 1.14 11.41
CA ASN A 150 6.82 1.59 11.09
C ASN A 150 7.10 1.68 9.59
N VAL A 151 6.11 1.34 8.77
CA VAL A 151 6.14 1.46 7.31
C VAL A 151 4.95 2.28 6.85
N MET A 152 5.09 2.88 5.67
CA MET A 152 3.95 3.52 5.03
C MET A 152 2.99 2.45 4.50
N LEU A 153 1.70 2.62 4.77
CA LEU A 153 0.65 1.78 4.21
C LEU A 153 0.14 2.43 2.93
N PRO A 154 0.24 1.78 1.76
CA PRO A 154 -0.33 2.31 0.52
C PRO A 154 -1.86 2.35 0.58
N GLN A 155 -2.47 3.19 -0.29
CA GLN A 155 -3.91 3.18 -0.52
C GLN A 155 -4.43 1.76 -0.78
N GLY A 156 -5.60 1.45 -0.22
CA GLY A 156 -6.24 0.14 -0.34
C GLY A 156 -5.65 -0.93 0.58
N SER A 157 -4.63 -0.59 1.39
CA SER A 157 -4.22 -1.47 2.49
C SER A 157 -5.35 -1.59 3.49
N VAL A 158 -5.56 -2.81 4.01
CA VAL A 158 -6.54 -3.05 5.07
C VAL A 158 -5.81 -3.35 6.37
N ILE A 159 -6.07 -2.53 7.39
CA ILE A 159 -5.73 -2.87 8.77
C ILE A 159 -6.90 -3.67 9.32
N ARG A 160 -6.67 -4.97 9.55
CA ARG A 160 -7.64 -5.88 10.14
C ARG A 160 -7.38 -6.06 11.62
N LEU A 161 -8.36 -5.71 12.44
CA LEU A 161 -8.35 -5.94 13.88
C LEU A 161 -9.20 -7.18 14.18
N HIS A 162 -8.59 -8.18 14.79
CA HIS A 162 -9.32 -9.32 15.33
C HIS A 162 -9.79 -8.97 16.75
N LEU A 163 -11.10 -8.87 16.96
CA LEU A 163 -11.72 -8.44 18.22
C LEU A 163 -12.64 -9.53 18.76
N PRO A 164 -12.10 -10.70 19.16
CA PRO A 164 -12.92 -11.80 19.62
C PRO A 164 -13.70 -11.44 20.89
N GLY A 165 -14.98 -11.82 20.95
CA GLY A 165 -15.87 -11.48 22.04
C GLY A 165 -16.43 -10.04 22.02
N PHE A 166 -15.99 -9.20 21.06
CA PHE A 166 -16.64 -7.92 20.80
C PHE A 166 -17.85 -8.13 19.89
N GLN A 167 -18.88 -7.30 20.09
CA GLN A 167 -20.06 -7.29 19.25
C GLN A 167 -20.33 -5.89 18.76
N CYS A 168 -20.54 -5.74 17.45
CA CYS A 168 -21.01 -4.51 16.86
C CYS A 168 -22.39 -4.73 16.24
N ARG A 169 -23.33 -3.83 16.53
CA ARG A 169 -24.68 -3.86 15.94
C ARG A 169 -24.70 -3.39 14.48
N SER A 170 -23.68 -2.64 14.07
CA SER A 170 -23.56 -2.12 12.71
C SER A 170 -22.47 -2.89 11.97
N ALA A 171 -22.75 -3.30 10.73
CA ALA A 171 -21.71 -3.77 9.81
C ALA A 171 -20.76 -2.65 9.37
N ARG A 172 -21.13 -1.38 9.62
CA ARG A 172 -20.34 -0.18 9.35
C ARG A 172 -20.27 0.69 10.60
N PRO A 173 -19.42 0.34 11.59
CA PRO A 173 -19.20 1.22 12.73
C PRO A 173 -18.61 2.55 12.27
N LEU A 174 -19.19 3.65 12.77
CA LEU A 174 -18.66 4.99 12.54
C LEU A 174 -17.38 5.17 13.33
N LEU A 175 -16.40 5.82 12.70
CA LEU A 175 -15.12 6.15 13.28
C LEU A 175 -15.07 7.65 13.54
N SER A 176 -14.55 8.02 14.70
CA SER A 176 -14.30 9.41 15.07
C SER A 176 -12.89 9.55 15.63
N PRO A 177 -12.20 10.67 15.39
CA PRO A 177 -10.95 10.93 16.08
C PRO A 177 -11.20 10.98 17.60
N PRO A 178 -10.22 10.57 18.42
CA PRO A 178 -10.31 10.82 19.86
C PRO A 178 -10.45 12.32 20.12
N THR A 179 -11.24 12.68 21.12
CA THR A 179 -11.54 14.08 21.49
C THR A 179 -10.28 14.89 21.81
N THR A 180 -9.19 14.22 22.18
CA THR A 180 -7.88 14.81 22.48
C THR A 180 -7.01 15.06 21.25
N ASN A 181 -7.36 14.54 20.07
CA ASN A 181 -6.52 14.58 18.87
C ASN A 181 -7.26 15.00 17.58
N VAL A 182 -8.27 15.87 17.72
CA VAL A 182 -9.11 16.35 16.58
C VAL A 182 -8.27 17.10 15.51
N LEU A 183 -7.09 17.59 15.88
CA LEU A 183 -6.19 18.39 15.03
C LEU A 183 -5.11 17.59 14.29
N ASP A 184 -4.92 16.30 14.57
CA ASP A 184 -3.98 15.46 13.81
C ASP A 184 -4.71 14.83 12.62
N PRO A 185 -4.61 15.35 11.38
CA PRO A 185 -5.31 14.78 10.24
C PRO A 185 -4.77 13.41 9.82
N GLY A 186 -3.68 12.92 10.44
CA GLY A 186 -3.05 11.64 10.12
C GLY A 186 -3.99 10.43 10.25
N TYR A 187 -5.00 10.49 11.14
CA TYR A 187 -6.00 9.42 11.27
C TYR A 187 -6.81 9.21 9.99
N LYS A 188 -7.04 10.28 9.20
CA LYS A 188 -7.87 10.25 7.99
C LYS A 188 -7.32 9.26 6.96
N ARG A 189 -6.00 9.04 6.98
CA ARG A 189 -5.32 8.10 6.09
C ARG A 189 -5.70 6.65 6.35
N PHE A 190 -6.18 6.31 7.54
CA PHE A 190 -6.52 4.94 7.92
C PHE A 190 -8.03 4.65 7.88
N MET A 191 -8.83 5.50 7.23
CA MET A 191 -10.28 5.42 7.33
C MET A 191 -10.96 5.57 5.98
N THR A 192 -11.86 4.64 5.67
CA THR A 192 -12.79 4.77 4.53
C THR A 192 -13.78 5.90 4.81
N THR A 193 -14.12 6.69 3.78
CA THR A 193 -15.16 7.72 3.88
C THR A 193 -16.18 7.60 2.76
N ASP A 194 -17.43 7.93 3.05
CA ASP A 194 -18.50 8.11 2.06
C ASP A 194 -18.66 9.59 1.64
N GLY A 195 -17.72 10.45 2.04
CA GLY A 195 -17.77 11.90 1.85
C GLY A 195 -18.42 12.66 3.00
N ILE A 196 -19.04 11.98 3.96
CA ILE A 196 -19.73 12.60 5.11
C ILE A 196 -19.15 12.11 6.44
N ALA A 197 -18.86 10.81 6.56
CA ALA A 197 -18.31 10.21 7.78
C ALA A 197 -17.18 9.22 7.46
N TYR A 198 -16.36 8.95 8.47
CA TYR A 198 -15.40 7.86 8.45
C TYR A 198 -16.02 6.59 9.02
N TYR A 199 -15.75 5.44 8.42
CA TYR A 199 -16.29 4.16 8.88
C TYR A 199 -15.29 3.02 8.70
N GLY A 200 -15.44 1.97 9.50
CA GLY A 200 -14.80 0.67 9.29
C GLY A 200 -15.81 -0.36 8.80
N THR A 201 -15.34 -1.55 8.44
CA THR A 201 -16.20 -2.68 8.06
C THR A 201 -16.13 -3.76 9.13
N TRP A 202 -17.26 -4.06 9.77
CA TRP A 202 -17.36 -5.10 10.79
C TRP A 202 -17.91 -6.39 10.18
N ASP A 203 -17.17 -7.49 10.35
CA ASP A 203 -17.64 -8.85 10.06
C ASP A 203 -17.91 -9.58 11.38
N ALA A 204 -19.19 -9.79 11.68
CA ALA A 204 -19.63 -10.47 12.88
C ALA A 204 -19.31 -11.98 12.90
N ALA A 205 -19.15 -12.61 11.73
CA ALA A 205 -18.85 -14.04 11.65
C ALA A 205 -17.38 -14.33 11.95
N SER A 206 -16.48 -13.43 11.52
CA SER A 206 -15.04 -13.53 11.78
C SER A 206 -14.56 -12.70 12.97
N GLU A 207 -15.47 -11.93 13.60
CA GLU A 207 -15.18 -10.99 14.70
C GLU A 207 -14.05 -10.02 14.34
N THR A 208 -14.12 -9.46 13.12
CA THR A 208 -13.08 -8.56 12.60
C THR A 208 -13.60 -7.17 12.28
N LEU A 209 -12.76 -6.17 12.55
CA LEU A 209 -12.95 -4.79 12.11
C LEU A 209 -11.86 -4.44 11.09
N ASP A 210 -12.27 -4.17 9.86
CA ASP A 210 -11.40 -3.76 8.77
C ASP A 210 -11.42 -2.25 8.61
N LEU A 211 -10.22 -1.66 8.58
CA LEU A 211 -9.97 -0.25 8.32
C LEU A 211 -9.19 -0.13 7.01
N GLU A 212 -9.83 0.33 5.95
CA GLU A 212 -9.16 0.52 4.66
C GLU A 212 -8.48 1.90 4.61
N VAL A 213 -7.22 1.90 4.16
CA VAL A 213 -6.42 3.10 3.97
C VAL A 213 -6.95 3.86 2.76
N SER A 214 -7.45 5.08 3.00
CA SER A 214 -8.05 5.93 1.96
C SER A 214 -7.02 6.41 0.93
N PRO A 215 -7.47 6.86 -0.25
CA PRO A 215 -6.65 7.75 -1.08
C PRO A 215 -6.20 8.95 -0.24
N GLY A 216 -4.91 9.27 -0.29
CA GLY A 216 -4.30 10.40 0.42
C GLY A 216 -4.30 11.67 -0.42
#